data_AF-A0AA35TDL1-F1
#
_entry.id   AF-A0AA35TDL1-F1
#
_cell.length_a   1.000
_cell.length_b   1.000
_cell.length_c   1.000
_cell.angle_alpha   90.00
_cell.angle_beta   90.00
_cell.angle_gamma   90.00
#
_symmetry.space_group_name_H-M   'P 1'
#
loop_
_entity.id
_entity.type
_entity.pdbx_description
1 polymer ?
#
loop_
_entity_poly.entity_id
_entity_poly.type
_entity_poly.pdbx_seq_one_letter_code
_entity_poly.pdbx_strand_id
1 'polypeptide(L)'
;LSSLPLPPYLSLPPPSLFLASPSLPLTPSSLSLLPLSPLLPSSLSPSSSSARKDGYKVEPSQELVAIGFANVVSSFFSSYPVTGSFSRTAVNNQSGVRTPAAGIITGSVVLLAIAVLSQFFHYIPKTSLSAIIIAAVLPMVDVRILYRIFKIRALDDLPLIVAFLFTLILGIEYGVPMAVVVYVAILLYRKARPRHELKLYPGVICVVFNGGWNYPGVEYIWRRITSEIATAPNPPYSMRKTSLVILDCSAMPEMDFTIVQALKDECSDLQKKNIQCVLVNCQPQVLKIVERAAIKNLQLKTTMREAMELASEGEESMEVIVSTNSTGPTKSQT
;
A
#
# COMPACT_ATOMS: atom_id res chain seq x y z
N LEU A 1 -62.68 26.45 3.49
CA LEU A 1 -61.55 27.36 3.20
C LEU A 1 -61.17 28.11 4.49
N SER A 2 -60.49 27.42 5.40
CA SER A 2 -59.66 27.96 6.51
C SER A 2 -59.37 26.80 7.47
N SER A 3 -58.10 26.67 7.90
CA SER A 3 -57.54 25.73 8.89
C SER A 3 -57.42 24.24 8.52
N LEU A 4 -56.55 23.95 7.56
CA LEU A 4 -55.71 22.74 7.59
C LEU A 4 -54.30 23.20 8.02
N PRO A 5 -53.76 22.74 9.16
CA PRO A 5 -52.40 23.09 9.55
C PRO A 5 -51.42 22.37 8.60
N LEU A 6 -50.63 23.16 7.88
CA LEU A 6 -49.50 22.65 7.10
C LEU A 6 -48.52 21.91 8.04
N PRO A 7 -47.98 20.74 7.65
CA PRO A 7 -47.01 20.02 8.46
C PRO A 7 -45.74 20.89 8.67
N PRO A 8 -45.13 20.87 9.87
CA PRO A 8 -44.09 21.83 10.29
C PRO A 8 -42.71 21.61 9.64
N TYR A 9 -42.61 20.84 8.56
CA TYR A 9 -41.34 20.38 8.00
C TYR A 9 -40.84 21.19 6.80
N LEU A 10 -41.50 22.31 6.45
CA LEU A 10 -41.09 23.16 5.31
C LEU A 10 -40.35 24.45 5.70
N SER A 11 -40.05 24.65 6.99
CA SER A 11 -39.11 25.69 7.40
C SER A 11 -37.69 25.15 7.30
N LEU A 12 -36.86 25.77 6.43
CA LEU A 12 -35.40 25.61 6.52
C LEU A 12 -34.98 25.83 7.98
N PRO A 13 -34.23 24.92 8.60
CA PRO A 13 -33.77 25.14 9.96
C PRO A 13 -32.96 26.44 9.98
N PRO A 14 -33.21 27.35 10.93
CA PRO A 14 -32.39 28.55 11.04
C PRO A 14 -30.93 28.11 11.27
N PRO A 15 -29.93 28.78 10.66
CA PRO A 15 -28.52 28.42 10.81
C PRO A 15 -28.03 28.46 12.28
N SER A 16 -28.80 29.05 13.17
CA SER A 16 -28.57 29.07 14.62
C SER A 16 -28.87 27.75 15.34
N LEU A 17 -29.56 26.79 14.72
CA LEU A 17 -29.83 25.47 15.33
C LEU A 17 -28.61 24.53 15.33
N PHE A 18 -27.51 24.92 14.66
CA PHE A 18 -26.25 24.18 14.68
C PHE A 18 -25.43 24.44 15.97
N LEU A 19 -25.69 25.53 16.68
CA LEU A 19 -24.99 25.89 17.93
C LEU A 19 -25.77 25.53 19.20
N ALA A 20 -27.05 25.15 19.09
CA ALA A 20 -27.97 25.12 20.23
C ALA A 20 -28.58 23.75 20.55
N SER A 21 -28.13 22.64 19.95
CA SER A 21 -28.48 21.28 20.42
C SER A 21 -27.44 20.80 21.46
N PRO A 22 -27.76 20.75 22.77
CA PRO A 22 -26.80 20.48 23.83
C PRO A 22 -26.67 18.97 24.16
N SER A 23 -26.78 18.08 23.17
CA SER A 23 -26.79 16.63 23.45
C SER A 23 -26.08 15.72 22.45
N LEU A 24 -25.32 16.25 21.50
CA LEU A 24 -24.18 15.51 20.97
C LEU A 24 -22.96 16.05 21.69
N PRO A 25 -22.34 15.31 22.63
CA PRO A 25 -21.04 15.74 23.12
C PRO A 25 -20.15 15.76 21.88
N LEU A 26 -19.73 16.97 21.48
CA LEU A 26 -18.62 17.20 20.55
C LEU A 26 -17.35 16.73 21.26
N THR A 27 -17.31 15.45 21.61
CA THR A 27 -16.09 14.80 22.06
C THR A 27 -15.08 14.91 20.91
N PRO A 28 -13.79 15.03 21.21
CA PRO A 28 -12.74 15.04 20.18
C PRO A 28 -12.80 13.81 19.24
N SER A 29 -13.43 12.70 19.67
CA SER A 29 -13.73 11.56 18.80
C SER A 29 -14.69 11.91 17.65
N SER A 30 -15.72 12.72 17.90
CA SER A 30 -16.73 13.10 16.90
C SER A 30 -16.17 13.98 15.77
N LEU A 31 -15.24 14.89 16.08
CA LEU A 31 -14.57 15.75 15.09
C LEU A 31 -13.56 14.98 14.22
N SER A 32 -12.90 13.97 14.80
CA SER A 32 -11.84 13.22 14.12
C SER A 32 -12.37 12.15 13.15
N LEU A 33 -13.58 11.63 13.40
CA LEU A 33 -14.18 10.52 12.66
C LEU A 33 -15.21 10.90 11.58
N LEU A 34 -15.75 12.12 11.62
CA LEU A 34 -16.71 12.62 10.64
C LEU A 34 -16.23 12.52 9.17
N PRO A 35 -14.96 12.83 8.82
CA PRO A 35 -14.50 12.69 7.43
C PRO A 35 -14.21 11.24 7.01
N LEU A 36 -13.88 10.35 7.94
CA LEU A 36 -13.52 8.96 7.63
C LEU A 36 -14.74 8.08 7.33
N SER A 37 -15.86 8.32 8.02
CA SER A 37 -17.07 7.49 7.89
C SER A 37 -17.67 7.42 6.47
N PRO A 38 -17.76 8.51 5.66
CA PRO A 38 -18.18 8.41 4.27
C PRO A 38 -17.06 7.98 3.31
N LEU A 39 -15.78 8.23 3.65
CA LEU A 39 -14.64 7.78 2.83
C LEU A 39 -14.55 6.24 2.79
N LEU A 40 -14.84 5.59 3.91
CA LEU A 40 -14.69 4.14 4.07
C LEU A 40 -15.56 3.33 3.08
N PRO A 41 -16.88 3.56 2.94
CA PRO A 41 -17.69 2.89 1.92
C PRO A 41 -17.32 3.28 0.48
N SER A 42 -16.81 4.50 0.24
CA SER A 42 -16.45 4.94 -1.11
C SER A 42 -15.26 4.15 -1.70
N SER A 43 -14.35 3.67 -0.85
CA SER A 43 -13.27 2.76 -1.27
C SER A 43 -13.75 1.37 -1.68
N LEU A 44 -14.96 0.99 -1.24
CA LEU A 44 -15.65 -0.24 -1.57
C LEU A 44 -16.80 0.07 -2.55
N SER A 45 -16.52 0.77 -3.63
CA SER A 45 -17.62 1.30 -4.43
C SER A 45 -18.46 0.19 -5.11
N PRO A 46 -19.79 0.14 -4.88
CA PRO A 46 -20.67 -0.80 -5.56
C PRO A 46 -20.69 -0.59 -7.09
N SER A 47 -20.41 0.65 -7.50
CA SER A 47 -20.19 1.06 -8.89
C SER A 47 -19.06 0.25 -9.54
N SER A 48 -17.92 0.03 -8.87
CA SER A 48 -16.79 -0.73 -9.43
C SER A 48 -17.14 -2.20 -9.68
N SER A 49 -17.89 -2.81 -8.76
CA SER A 49 -18.36 -4.19 -8.91
C SER A 49 -19.36 -4.37 -10.06
N SER A 50 -20.15 -3.32 -10.33
CA SER A 50 -21.16 -3.28 -11.39
C SER A 50 -20.55 -2.96 -12.75
N ALA A 51 -19.61 -2.01 -12.77
CA ALA A 51 -18.84 -1.60 -13.94
C ALA A 51 -18.11 -2.77 -14.61
N ARG A 52 -17.57 -3.69 -13.81
CA ARG A 52 -16.94 -4.90 -14.33
C ARG A 52 -17.92 -5.86 -15.02
N LYS A 53 -19.20 -5.85 -14.65
CA LYS A 53 -20.24 -6.67 -15.30
C LYS A 53 -20.76 -6.02 -16.58
N ASP A 54 -20.90 -4.70 -16.57
CA ASP A 54 -21.55 -3.94 -17.65
C ASP A 54 -20.55 -3.31 -18.64
N GLY A 55 -19.24 -3.49 -18.42
CA GLY A 55 -18.18 -3.09 -19.35
C GLY A 55 -17.86 -1.59 -19.40
N TYR A 56 -18.34 -0.81 -18.43
CA TYR A 56 -18.00 0.62 -18.31
C TYR A 56 -16.85 0.84 -17.32
N LYS A 57 -16.20 2.01 -17.38
CA LYS A 57 -15.14 2.40 -16.44
C LYS A 57 -15.71 3.32 -15.36
N VAL A 58 -15.31 3.09 -14.12
CA VAL A 58 -15.62 3.96 -12.97
C VAL A 58 -14.33 4.65 -12.55
N GLU A 59 -14.40 5.96 -12.39
CA GLU A 59 -13.29 6.78 -11.90
C GLU A 59 -13.49 7.03 -10.38
N PRO A 60 -12.65 6.44 -9.50
CA PRO A 60 -12.83 6.56 -8.05
C PRO A 60 -12.78 7.99 -7.53
N SER A 61 -11.92 8.84 -8.13
CA SER A 61 -11.82 10.26 -7.77
C SER A 61 -13.12 11.01 -8.05
N GLN A 62 -13.79 10.72 -9.18
CA GLN A 62 -15.05 11.35 -9.52
C GLN A 62 -16.17 10.89 -8.58
N GLU A 63 -16.20 9.61 -8.21
CA GLU A 63 -17.17 9.09 -7.26
C GLU A 63 -17.02 9.72 -5.86
N LEU A 64 -15.79 9.91 -5.41
CA LEU A 64 -15.50 10.58 -4.13
C LEU A 64 -15.99 12.04 -4.14
N VAL A 65 -15.73 12.78 -5.22
CA VAL A 65 -16.22 14.16 -5.39
C VAL A 65 -17.74 14.20 -5.41
N ALA A 66 -18.39 13.26 -6.09
CA ALA A 66 -19.85 13.17 -6.16
C ALA A 66 -20.49 12.88 -4.79
N ILE A 67 -19.93 11.94 -4.02
CA ILE A 67 -20.39 11.63 -2.65
C ILE A 67 -20.14 12.82 -1.70
N GLY A 68 -18.99 13.50 -1.84
CA GLY A 68 -18.69 14.71 -1.08
C GLY A 68 -19.69 15.82 -1.36
N PHE A 69 -19.96 16.11 -2.64
CA PHE A 69 -20.95 17.09 -3.05
C PHE A 69 -22.36 16.72 -2.57
N ALA A 70 -22.76 15.46 -2.69
CA ALA A 70 -24.04 14.97 -2.19
C ALA A 70 -24.22 15.21 -0.69
N ASN A 71 -23.18 14.97 0.11
CA ASN A 71 -23.19 15.20 1.56
C ASN A 71 -23.22 16.69 1.94
N VAL A 72 -22.52 17.55 1.18
CA VAL A 72 -22.60 19.01 1.35
C VAL A 72 -24.03 19.49 1.11
N VAL A 73 -24.64 19.09 -0.01
CA VAL A 73 -26.03 19.47 -0.32
C VAL A 73 -26.99 18.91 0.72
N SER A 74 -26.85 17.65 1.13
CA SER A 74 -27.77 17.01 2.08
C SER A 74 -27.68 17.59 3.50
N SER A 75 -26.54 18.18 3.88
CA SER A 75 -26.35 18.80 5.19
C SER A 75 -27.32 19.98 5.42
N PHE A 76 -27.69 20.71 4.36
CA PHE A 76 -28.68 21.81 4.43
C PHE A 76 -30.10 21.33 4.75
N PHE A 77 -30.36 20.03 4.63
CA PHE A 77 -31.66 19.41 4.87
C PHE A 77 -31.67 18.51 6.12
N SER A 78 -30.68 18.66 7.01
CA SER A 78 -30.54 17.83 8.22
C SER A 78 -30.47 16.32 7.95
N SER A 79 -29.90 15.93 6.79
CA SER A 79 -29.72 14.52 6.44
C SER A 79 -28.57 13.87 7.22
N TYR A 80 -28.71 12.59 7.52
CA TYR A 80 -27.57 11.74 7.87
C TYR A 80 -26.57 11.63 6.69
N PRO A 81 -25.28 11.37 6.97
CA PRO A 81 -24.28 11.15 5.93
C PRO A 81 -24.71 10.05 4.95
N VAL A 82 -24.68 10.39 3.67
CA VAL A 82 -25.07 9.53 2.55
C VAL A 82 -23.84 8.82 2.01
N THR A 83 -23.99 7.53 1.73
CA THR A 83 -22.96 6.64 1.17
C THR A 83 -23.52 5.78 0.04
N GLY A 84 -22.63 5.15 -0.73
CA GLY A 84 -23.04 4.17 -1.75
C GLY A 84 -23.63 2.91 -1.12
N SER A 85 -24.76 2.43 -1.64
CA SER A 85 -25.43 1.21 -1.13
C SER A 85 -25.28 0.05 -2.10
N PHE A 86 -24.60 -1.02 -1.66
CA PHE A 86 -24.49 -2.28 -2.41
C PHE A 86 -25.84 -2.90 -2.72
N SER A 87 -26.72 -2.99 -1.73
CA SER A 87 -28.05 -3.59 -1.88
C SER A 87 -28.90 -2.83 -2.89
N ARG A 88 -28.99 -1.50 -2.78
CA ARG A 88 -29.80 -0.69 -3.72
C ARG A 88 -29.22 -0.70 -5.14
N THR A 89 -27.90 -0.63 -5.27
CA THR A 89 -27.25 -0.67 -6.59
C THR A 89 -27.46 -2.02 -7.27
N ALA A 90 -27.37 -3.13 -6.53
CA ALA A 90 -27.60 -4.47 -7.08
C ALA A 90 -29.04 -4.64 -7.59
N VAL A 91 -30.05 -4.19 -6.83
CA VAL A 91 -31.45 -4.24 -7.24
C VAL A 91 -31.71 -3.35 -8.45
N ASN A 92 -31.12 -2.15 -8.48
CA ASN A 92 -31.26 -1.21 -9.59
C ASN A 92 -30.71 -1.79 -10.90
N ASN A 93 -29.55 -2.46 -10.85
CA ASN A 93 -28.95 -3.13 -12.00
C ASN A 93 -29.76 -4.35 -12.44
N GLN A 94 -30.27 -5.15 -11.50
CA GLN A 94 -31.17 -6.29 -11.82
C GLN A 94 -32.48 -5.83 -12.46
N SER A 95 -32.93 -4.62 -12.13
CA SER A 95 -34.13 -4.00 -12.72
C SER A 95 -33.87 -3.40 -14.12
N GLY A 96 -32.66 -3.52 -14.66
CA GLY A 96 -32.31 -3.05 -16.01
C GLY A 96 -32.13 -1.54 -16.12
N VAL A 97 -31.93 -0.83 -15.00
CA VAL A 97 -31.70 0.62 -15.01
C VAL A 97 -30.32 0.95 -15.57
N ARG A 98 -30.27 1.88 -16.53
CA ARG A 98 -29.03 2.27 -17.23
C ARG A 98 -28.63 3.73 -17.05
N THR A 99 -29.46 4.54 -16.39
CA THR A 99 -29.21 5.98 -16.23
C THR A 99 -29.30 6.40 -14.77
N PRO A 100 -28.52 7.41 -14.34
CA PRO A 100 -28.60 7.95 -12.97
C PRO A 100 -29.94 8.66 -12.69
N ALA A 101 -30.73 8.96 -13.72
CA ALA A 101 -32.06 9.56 -13.59
C ALA A 101 -33.04 8.70 -12.76
N ALA A 102 -32.79 7.40 -12.64
CA ALA A 102 -33.57 6.54 -11.73
C ALA A 102 -33.50 6.99 -10.26
N GLY A 103 -32.42 7.67 -9.86
CA GLY A 103 -32.31 8.29 -8.55
C GLY A 103 -33.37 9.37 -8.32
N ILE A 104 -33.71 10.16 -9.35
CA ILE A 104 -34.74 11.21 -9.28
C ILE A 104 -36.12 10.56 -9.09
N ILE A 105 -36.41 9.50 -9.85
CA ILE A 105 -37.68 8.76 -9.74
C ILE A 105 -37.80 8.16 -8.35
N THR A 106 -36.76 7.45 -7.89
CA THR A 106 -36.73 6.81 -6.57
C THR A 106 -36.89 7.86 -5.46
N GLY A 107 -36.18 8.97 -5.53
CA GLY A 107 -36.28 10.07 -4.57
C GLY A 107 -37.68 10.70 -4.55
N SER A 108 -38.29 10.91 -5.71
CA SER A 108 -39.65 11.46 -5.84
C SER A 108 -40.69 10.52 -5.23
N VAL A 109 -40.56 9.22 -5.47
CA VAL A 109 -41.42 8.18 -4.88
C VAL A 109 -41.26 8.15 -3.36
N VAL A 110 -40.04 8.26 -2.84
CA VAL A 110 -39.79 8.31 -1.39
C VAL A 110 -40.43 9.57 -0.76
N LEU A 111 -40.28 10.73 -1.39
CA LEU A 111 -40.90 11.98 -0.91
C LEU A 111 -42.43 11.89 -0.91
N LEU A 112 -43.02 11.35 -1.99
CA LEU A 112 -44.46 11.13 -2.09
C LEU A 112 -44.95 10.12 -1.03
N ALA A 113 -44.21 9.03 -0.82
CA ALA A 113 -44.53 8.04 0.18
C ALA A 113 -44.50 8.64 1.59
N ILE A 114 -43.51 9.47 1.94
CA ILE A 114 -43.48 10.13 3.24
C ILE A 114 -44.63 11.13 3.36
N ALA A 115 -44.95 11.90 2.32
CA ALA A 115 -46.02 12.89 2.35
C ALA A 115 -47.42 12.28 2.53
N VAL A 116 -47.69 11.12 1.93
CA VAL A 116 -49.03 10.50 1.91
C VAL A 116 -49.13 9.30 2.87
N LEU A 117 -48.10 8.46 2.97
CA LEU A 117 -48.14 7.19 3.69
C LEU A 117 -47.57 7.26 5.11
N SER A 118 -47.07 8.42 5.59
CA SER A 118 -46.44 8.51 6.92
C SER A 118 -47.35 8.04 8.06
N GLN A 119 -48.67 8.22 7.97
CA GLN A 119 -49.61 7.75 8.99
C GLN A 119 -49.72 6.21 9.01
N PHE A 120 -49.55 5.56 7.87
CA PHE A 120 -49.62 4.10 7.76
C PHE A 120 -48.35 3.40 8.25
N PHE A 121 -47.19 4.07 8.16
CA PHE A 121 -45.93 3.51 8.66
C PHE A 121 -45.93 3.22 10.17
N HIS A 122 -46.79 3.89 10.95
CA HIS A 122 -46.94 3.61 12.38
C HIS A 122 -47.41 2.17 12.66
N TYR A 123 -48.16 1.54 11.75
CA TYR A 123 -48.65 0.17 11.92
C TYR A 123 -47.62 -0.90 11.55
N ILE A 124 -46.44 -0.53 11.04
CA ILE A 124 -45.42 -1.49 10.64
C ILE A 124 -44.74 -2.06 11.88
N PRO A 125 -44.82 -3.38 12.13
CA PRO A 125 -44.17 -3.99 13.27
C PRO A 125 -42.65 -3.97 13.09
N LYS A 126 -41.93 -3.60 14.16
CA LYS A 126 -40.44 -3.58 14.18
C LYS A 126 -39.83 -4.94 13.79
N THR A 127 -40.52 -6.04 14.07
CA THR A 127 -40.09 -7.40 13.71
C THR A 127 -39.98 -7.61 12.21
N SER A 128 -40.89 -7.02 11.41
CA SER A 128 -40.83 -7.10 9.95
C SER A 128 -39.63 -6.34 9.39
N LEU A 129 -39.33 -5.15 9.96
CA LEU A 129 -38.16 -4.36 9.58
C LEU A 129 -36.86 -5.12 9.89
N SER A 130 -36.74 -5.74 11.07
CA SER A 130 -35.58 -6.55 11.42
C SER A 130 -35.40 -7.74 10.47
N ALA A 131 -36.48 -8.43 10.10
CA ALA A 131 -36.44 -9.54 9.17
C ALA A 131 -35.91 -9.12 7.78
N ILE A 132 -36.36 -7.96 7.28
CA ILE A 132 -35.90 -7.40 6.00
C ILE A 132 -34.40 -7.05 6.06
N ILE A 133 -33.93 -6.47 7.17
CA ILE A 133 -32.50 -6.14 7.33
C ILE A 133 -31.65 -7.42 7.37
N ILE A 134 -32.06 -8.45 8.13
CA ILE A 134 -31.34 -9.72 8.19
C ILE A 134 -31.28 -10.38 6.81
N ALA A 135 -32.41 -10.44 6.11
CA ALA A 135 -32.48 -10.99 4.76
C ALA A 135 -31.58 -10.25 3.75
N ALA A 136 -31.44 -8.93 3.89
CA ALA A 136 -30.56 -8.13 3.05
C ALA A 136 -29.06 -8.33 3.34
N VAL A 137 -28.70 -8.58 4.59
CA VAL A 137 -27.29 -8.71 5.03
C VAL A 137 -26.75 -10.13 4.84
N LEU A 138 -27.57 -11.17 5.02
CA LEU A 138 -27.17 -12.58 4.83
C LEU A 138 -26.37 -12.86 3.54
N PRO A 139 -26.79 -12.39 2.34
CA PRO A 139 -26.04 -12.63 1.11
C PRO A 139 -24.72 -11.85 1.02
N MET A 140 -24.49 -10.85 1.88
CA MET A 140 -23.22 -10.10 1.90
C MET A 140 -22.11 -10.84 2.65
N VAL A 141 -22.43 -11.87 3.43
CA VAL A 141 -21.44 -12.63 4.20
C VAL A 141 -20.87 -13.77 3.34
N ASP A 142 -19.65 -13.59 2.82
CA ASP A 142 -18.93 -14.63 2.07
C ASP A 142 -17.75 -15.21 2.86
N VAL A 143 -18.02 -16.26 3.64
CA VAL A 143 -17.00 -16.97 4.42
C VAL A 143 -15.96 -17.69 3.56
N ARG A 144 -16.25 -17.94 2.28
CA ARG A 144 -15.31 -18.63 1.37
C ARG A 144 -14.09 -17.78 1.05
N ILE A 145 -14.23 -16.45 1.11
CA ILE A 145 -13.12 -15.52 0.90
C ILE A 145 -12.06 -15.68 1.99
N LEU A 146 -12.47 -15.82 3.25
CA LEU A 146 -11.56 -16.02 4.38
C LEU A 146 -10.72 -17.29 4.19
N TYR A 147 -11.38 -18.41 3.84
CA TYR A 147 -10.66 -19.67 3.59
C TYR A 147 -9.68 -19.56 2.42
N ARG A 148 -10.05 -18.83 1.37
CA ARG A 148 -9.20 -18.66 0.17
C ARG A 148 -7.94 -17.84 0.48
N ILE A 149 -8.07 -16.75 1.24
CA ILE A 149 -6.92 -15.91 1.62
C ILE A 149 -5.97 -16.72 2.51
N PHE A 150 -6.52 -17.46 3.48
CA PHE A 150 -5.75 -18.35 4.36
C PHE A 150 -4.96 -19.42 3.62
N LYS A 151 -5.57 -20.04 2.60
CA LYS A 151 -4.90 -21.03 1.77
C LYS A 151 -3.76 -20.44 0.92
N ILE A 152 -3.85 -19.16 0.54
CA ILE A 152 -2.82 -18.49 -0.25
C ILE A 152 -1.68 -18.02 0.67
N ARG A 153 -1.99 -17.19 1.67
CA ARG A 153 -1.02 -16.66 2.63
C ARG A 153 -1.72 -16.24 3.94
N ALA A 154 -1.48 -16.98 5.02
CA ALA A 154 -2.07 -16.71 6.33
C ALA A 154 -1.77 -15.31 6.90
N LEU A 155 -0.64 -14.68 6.54
CA LEU A 155 -0.34 -13.30 6.98
C LEU A 155 -1.30 -12.27 6.38
N ASP A 156 -1.91 -12.55 5.22
CA ASP A 156 -2.86 -11.64 4.59
C ASP A 156 -4.25 -11.69 5.26
N ASP A 157 -4.54 -12.69 6.10
CA ASP A 157 -5.80 -12.75 6.88
C ASP A 157 -5.78 -11.91 8.15
N LEU A 158 -4.60 -11.57 8.67
CA LEU A 158 -4.47 -10.87 9.95
C LEU A 158 -5.27 -9.55 9.98
N PRO A 159 -5.21 -8.68 8.95
CA PRO A 159 -6.01 -7.46 8.92
C PRO A 159 -7.52 -7.73 8.94
N LEU A 160 -7.98 -8.81 8.30
CA LEU A 160 -9.38 -9.18 8.23
C LEU A 160 -9.91 -9.65 9.60
N ILE A 161 -9.14 -10.48 10.30
CA ILE A 161 -9.48 -10.95 11.66
C ILE A 161 -9.47 -9.78 12.64
N VAL A 162 -8.47 -8.89 12.55
CA VAL A 162 -8.39 -7.68 13.38
C VAL A 162 -9.57 -6.77 13.12
N ALA A 163 -9.91 -6.51 11.84
CA ALA A 163 -11.10 -5.73 11.48
C ALA A 163 -12.36 -6.34 12.11
N PHE A 164 -12.59 -7.63 11.92
CA PHE A 164 -13.77 -8.31 12.43
C PHE A 164 -13.89 -8.25 13.95
N LEU A 165 -12.83 -8.61 14.68
CA LEU A 165 -12.85 -8.62 16.14
C LEU A 165 -12.99 -7.22 16.73
N PHE A 166 -12.23 -6.23 16.23
CA PHE A 166 -12.31 -4.87 16.76
C PHE A 166 -13.65 -4.21 16.40
N THR A 167 -14.19 -4.45 15.21
CA THR A 167 -15.52 -3.92 14.86
C THR A 167 -16.62 -4.55 15.70
N LEU A 168 -16.51 -5.83 16.05
CA LEU A 168 -17.48 -6.52 16.91
C LEU A 168 -17.46 -6.01 18.36
N ILE A 169 -16.28 -5.73 18.91
CA ILE A 169 -16.10 -5.39 20.33
C ILE A 169 -16.19 -3.88 20.57
N LEU A 170 -15.53 -3.08 19.72
CA LEU A 170 -15.35 -1.63 19.91
C LEU A 170 -16.16 -0.80 18.89
N GLY A 171 -16.76 -1.43 17.88
CA GLY A 171 -17.49 -0.76 16.82
C GLY A 171 -16.65 -0.45 15.59
N ILE A 172 -17.34 -0.10 14.49
CA ILE A 172 -16.72 0.14 13.18
C ILE A 172 -15.71 1.29 13.18
N GLU A 173 -15.93 2.27 14.06
CA GLU A 173 -15.09 3.44 14.27
C GLU A 173 -13.64 3.10 14.60
N TYR A 174 -13.41 2.08 15.43
CA TYR A 174 -12.07 1.66 15.84
C TYR A 174 -11.57 0.47 15.02
N GLY A 175 -12.46 -0.43 14.60
CA GLY A 175 -12.05 -1.66 13.94
C GLY A 175 -11.45 -1.46 12.54
N VAL A 176 -11.97 -0.53 11.74
CA VAL A 176 -11.38 -0.30 10.41
C VAL A 176 -10.02 0.39 10.47
N PRO A 177 -9.84 1.50 11.22
CA PRO A 177 -8.52 2.12 11.36
C PRO A 177 -7.47 1.14 11.90
N MET A 178 -7.83 0.31 12.89
CA MET A 178 -6.91 -0.68 13.43
C MET A 178 -6.48 -1.71 12.38
N ALA A 179 -7.41 -2.19 11.56
CA ALA A 179 -7.09 -3.10 10.45
C ALA A 179 -6.16 -2.44 9.41
N VAL A 180 -6.38 -1.16 9.10
CA VAL A 180 -5.50 -0.39 8.20
C VAL A 180 -4.09 -0.27 8.79
N VAL A 181 -3.98 0.05 10.08
CA VAL A 181 -2.67 0.13 10.77
C VAL A 181 -1.93 -1.20 10.69
N VAL A 182 -2.61 -2.32 10.96
CA VAL A 182 -2.02 -3.66 10.85
C VAL A 182 -1.61 -3.97 9.41
N TYR A 183 -2.44 -3.64 8.42
CA TYR A 183 -2.11 -3.83 7.02
C TYR A 183 -0.88 -3.02 6.60
N VAL A 184 -0.80 -1.74 7.00
CA VAL A 184 0.36 -0.88 6.76
C VAL A 184 1.61 -1.42 7.44
N ALA A 185 1.50 -1.91 8.68
CA ALA A 185 2.62 -2.51 9.40
C ALA A 185 3.16 -3.76 8.68
N ILE A 186 2.28 -4.63 8.18
CA ILE A 186 2.67 -5.80 7.37
C ILE A 186 3.35 -5.35 6.07
N LEU A 187 2.81 -4.34 5.40
CA LEU A 187 3.37 -3.80 4.16
C LEU A 187 4.76 -3.21 4.38
N LEU A 188 4.94 -2.40 5.43
CA LEU A 188 6.22 -1.83 5.82
C LEU A 188 7.22 -2.91 6.20
N TYR A 189 6.81 -3.92 6.96
CA TYR A 189 7.67 -5.05 7.31
C TYR A 189 8.17 -5.79 6.06
N ARG A 190 7.29 -6.02 5.07
CA ARG A 190 7.66 -6.65 3.79
C ARG A 190 8.59 -5.77 2.96
N LYS A 191 8.41 -4.45 2.99
CA LYS A 191 9.32 -3.49 2.33
C LYS A 191 10.67 -3.37 3.03
N ALA A 192 10.72 -3.53 4.35
CA ALA A 192 11.95 -3.51 5.14
C ALA A 192 12.77 -4.80 5.04
N ARG A 193 12.15 -5.92 4.65
CA ARG A 193 12.84 -7.21 4.40
C ARG A 193 12.64 -7.67 2.96
N PRO A 194 13.26 -6.96 1.99
CA PRO A 194 13.17 -7.36 0.59
C PRO A 194 13.79 -8.75 0.39
N ARG A 195 13.14 -9.55 -0.45
CA ARG A 195 13.71 -10.83 -0.89
C ARG A 195 14.92 -10.55 -1.78
N HIS A 196 16.03 -11.20 -1.46
CA HIS A 196 17.28 -11.09 -2.17
C HIS A 196 17.86 -12.50 -2.33
N GLU A 197 18.64 -12.71 -3.38
CA GLU A 197 19.39 -13.94 -3.61
C GLU A 197 20.88 -13.60 -3.62
N LEU A 198 21.66 -14.33 -2.83
CA LEU A 198 23.12 -14.16 -2.78
C LEU A 198 23.76 -15.28 -3.59
N LYS A 199 24.53 -14.91 -4.60
CA LYS A 199 25.34 -15.82 -5.42
C LYS A 199 26.82 -15.56 -5.08
N LEU A 200 27.48 -16.58 -4.55
CA LEU A 200 28.87 -16.50 -4.12
C LEU A 200 29.77 -17.14 -5.18
N TYR A 201 30.77 -16.41 -5.62
CA TYR A 201 31.83 -16.87 -6.51
C TYR A 201 33.19 -16.67 -5.81
N PRO A 202 34.28 -17.32 -6.27
CA PRO A 202 35.60 -17.14 -5.68
C PRO A 202 36.03 -15.66 -5.68
N GLY A 203 36.08 -15.02 -4.50
CA GLY A 203 36.44 -13.61 -4.35
C GLY A 203 35.34 -12.59 -4.68
N VAL A 204 34.17 -13.03 -5.17
CA VAL A 204 33.08 -12.14 -5.63
C VAL A 204 31.75 -12.49 -4.98
N ILE A 205 31.06 -11.49 -4.44
CA ILE A 205 29.69 -11.63 -3.91
C ILE A 205 28.73 -10.92 -4.86
N CYS A 206 27.79 -11.67 -5.43
CA CYS A 206 26.72 -11.12 -6.26
C CYS A 206 25.40 -11.11 -5.49
N VAL A 207 24.75 -9.95 -5.43
CA VAL A 207 23.44 -9.76 -4.80
C VAL A 207 22.42 -9.50 -5.89
N VAL A 208 21.46 -10.41 -6.04
CA VAL A 208 20.35 -10.26 -6.99
C VAL A 208 19.11 -9.79 -6.22
N PHE A 209 18.61 -8.62 -6.59
CA PHE A 209 17.39 -8.08 -6.01
C PHE A 209 16.17 -8.62 -6.73
N ASN A 210 15.16 -9.08 -5.97
CA ASN A 210 13.88 -9.56 -6.51
C ASN A 210 12.73 -8.53 -6.31
N GLY A 211 13.08 -7.25 -6.14
CA GLY A 211 12.13 -6.17 -6.00
C GLY A 211 12.79 -4.83 -5.68
N GLY A 212 11.96 -3.79 -5.51
CA GLY A 212 12.43 -2.45 -5.22
C GLY A 212 13.19 -2.36 -3.89
N TRP A 213 14.32 -1.67 -3.93
CA TRP A 213 15.14 -1.39 -2.78
C TRP A 213 14.63 -0.12 -2.11
N ASN A 214 14.00 -0.25 -0.94
CA ASN A 214 13.50 0.88 -0.17
C ASN A 214 14.46 1.19 1.00
N TYR A 215 14.48 2.44 1.47
CA TYR A 215 15.31 2.88 2.61
C TYR A 215 15.30 1.91 3.83
N PRO A 216 14.14 1.43 4.32
CA PRO A 216 14.11 0.53 5.48
C PRO A 216 14.79 -0.83 5.24
N GLY A 217 14.98 -1.22 3.98
CA GLY A 217 15.62 -2.49 3.58
C GLY A 217 17.11 -2.37 3.26
N VAL A 218 17.67 -1.15 3.18
CA VAL A 218 19.10 -0.93 2.88
C VAL A 218 19.99 -1.56 3.94
N GLU A 219 19.78 -1.18 5.19
CA GLU A 219 20.51 -1.73 6.33
C GLU A 219 20.40 -3.26 6.42
N TYR A 220 19.21 -3.81 6.14
CA TYR A 220 18.99 -5.24 6.22
C TYR A 220 19.84 -6.02 5.19
N ILE A 221 19.84 -5.57 3.93
CA ILE A 221 20.66 -6.16 2.85
C ILE A 221 22.14 -5.97 3.18
N TRP A 222 22.53 -4.76 3.58
CA TRP A 222 23.93 -4.45 3.80
C TRP A 222 24.55 -5.22 4.96
N ARG A 223 23.82 -5.34 6.06
CA ARG A 223 24.21 -6.19 7.18
C ARG A 223 24.39 -7.63 6.74
N ARG A 224 23.60 -8.12 5.79
CA ARG A 224 23.76 -9.47 5.24
C ARG A 224 25.03 -9.59 4.41
N ILE A 225 25.28 -8.67 3.48
CA ILE A 225 26.52 -8.62 2.68
C ILE A 225 27.75 -8.58 3.60
N THR A 226 27.74 -7.68 4.58
CA THR A 226 28.85 -7.52 5.53
C THR A 226 29.03 -8.76 6.40
N SER A 227 27.94 -9.42 6.82
CA SER A 227 28.02 -10.68 7.55
C SER A 227 28.65 -11.81 6.72
N GLU A 228 28.34 -11.91 5.43
CA GLU A 228 28.94 -12.91 4.56
C GLU A 228 30.43 -12.61 4.32
N ILE A 229 30.80 -11.34 4.13
CA ILE A 229 32.22 -10.92 4.04
C ILE A 229 32.98 -11.29 5.32
N ALA A 230 32.37 -11.11 6.49
CA ALA A 230 32.98 -11.42 7.78
C ALA A 230 33.04 -12.93 8.09
N THR A 231 32.14 -13.74 7.52
CA THR A 231 32.06 -15.19 7.74
C THR A 231 32.84 -16.00 6.68
N ALA A 232 33.12 -15.38 5.53
CA ALA A 232 34.00 -15.92 4.47
C ALA A 232 35.41 -16.36 4.90
N PRO A 233 36.00 -15.97 6.05
CA PRO A 233 37.28 -16.54 6.49
C PRO A 233 37.22 -18.05 6.83
N ASN A 234 36.05 -18.65 7.07
CA ASN A 234 35.92 -20.08 7.45
C ASN A 234 34.64 -20.76 6.91
N PRO A 235 34.57 -21.12 5.62
CA PRO A 235 33.92 -22.38 5.20
C PRO A 235 34.71 -23.17 4.13
N PRO A 236 34.38 -24.45 3.84
CA PRO A 236 35.28 -25.45 3.23
C PRO A 236 35.61 -25.27 1.73
N TYR A 237 35.22 -24.16 1.09
CA TYR A 237 35.41 -23.90 -0.33
C TYR A 237 35.65 -22.40 -0.57
N SER A 238 36.88 -21.92 -0.36
CA SER A 238 37.57 -20.89 -1.17
C SER A 238 38.62 -20.11 -0.38
N MET A 239 39.81 -20.01 -0.97
CA MET A 239 41.06 -19.55 -0.38
C MET A 239 41.33 -18.04 -0.61
N ARG A 240 40.31 -17.16 -0.62
CA ARG A 240 40.51 -15.74 -1.00
C ARG A 240 39.64 -14.75 -0.23
N LYS A 241 40.26 -13.62 0.14
CA LYS A 241 39.59 -12.42 0.65
C LYS A 241 38.68 -11.86 -0.46
N THR A 242 37.46 -11.48 -0.10
CA THR A 242 36.53 -10.86 -1.06
C THR A 242 37.09 -9.55 -1.58
N SER A 243 37.11 -9.38 -2.90
CA SER A 243 37.64 -8.19 -3.59
C SER A 243 36.55 -7.40 -4.32
N LEU A 244 35.41 -8.03 -4.63
CA LEU A 244 34.35 -7.43 -5.44
C LEU A 244 32.95 -7.77 -4.93
N VAL A 245 32.08 -6.77 -4.86
CA VAL A 245 30.65 -6.91 -4.62
C VAL A 245 29.89 -6.41 -5.85
N ILE A 246 29.04 -7.27 -6.42
CA ILE A 246 28.20 -6.97 -7.57
C ILE A 246 26.74 -6.87 -7.11
N LEU A 247 26.09 -5.77 -7.44
CA LEU A 247 24.69 -5.49 -7.14
C LEU A 247 23.88 -5.51 -8.45
N ASP A 248 23.04 -6.55 -8.65
CA ASP A 248 22.16 -6.65 -9.80
C ASP A 248 20.84 -5.91 -9.54
N CYS A 249 20.68 -4.76 -10.21
CA CYS A 249 19.57 -3.84 -10.07
C CYS A 249 18.46 -4.03 -11.13
N SER A 250 18.40 -5.17 -11.79
CA SER A 250 17.40 -5.48 -12.82
C SER A 250 15.95 -5.28 -12.36
N ALA A 251 15.64 -5.70 -11.13
CA ALA A 251 14.30 -5.61 -10.54
C ALA A 251 14.05 -4.30 -9.78
N MET A 252 14.95 -3.32 -9.87
CA MET A 252 14.83 -2.06 -9.14
C MET A 252 14.16 -0.98 -10.01
N PRO A 253 12.90 -0.61 -9.71
CA PRO A 253 12.17 0.34 -10.55
C PRO A 253 12.63 1.78 -10.35
N GLU A 254 12.92 2.17 -9.11
CA GLU A 254 13.21 3.55 -8.73
C GLU A 254 14.16 3.60 -7.53
N MET A 255 14.84 4.73 -7.36
CA MET A 255 15.77 4.99 -6.27
C MET A 255 15.57 6.41 -5.74
N ASP A 256 15.26 6.54 -4.45
CA ASP A 256 15.13 7.84 -3.79
C ASP A 256 16.49 8.33 -3.26
N PHE A 257 16.57 9.64 -2.97
CA PHE A 257 17.77 10.30 -2.43
C PHE A 257 18.37 9.56 -1.22
N THR A 258 17.53 9.08 -0.30
CA THR A 258 18.02 8.39 0.91
C THR A 258 18.70 7.06 0.60
N ILE A 259 18.27 6.34 -0.45
CA ILE A 259 18.89 5.09 -0.88
C ILE A 259 20.23 5.38 -1.56
N VAL A 260 20.29 6.43 -2.39
CA VAL A 260 21.52 6.90 -3.03
C VAL A 260 22.57 7.27 -1.98
N GLN A 261 22.15 8.02 -0.95
CA GLN A 261 23.04 8.44 0.13
C GLN A 261 23.55 7.24 0.91
N ALA A 262 22.67 6.30 1.28
CA ALA A 262 23.08 5.08 1.95
C ALA A 262 24.04 4.26 1.07
N LEU A 263 23.75 4.08 -0.23
CA LEU A 263 24.64 3.43 -1.18
C LEU A 263 26.03 4.06 -1.23
N LYS A 264 26.10 5.39 -1.20
CA LYS A 264 27.36 6.14 -1.20
C LYS A 264 28.18 5.88 0.07
N ASP A 265 27.53 5.91 1.23
CA ASP A 265 28.17 5.66 2.52
C ASP A 265 28.69 4.21 2.57
N GLU A 266 27.88 3.26 2.12
CA GLU A 266 28.21 1.84 2.13
C GLU A 266 29.30 1.44 1.13
N CYS A 267 29.28 2.01 -0.08
CA CYS A 267 30.38 1.83 -1.04
C CYS A 267 31.70 2.41 -0.51
N SER A 268 31.64 3.54 0.22
CA SER A 268 32.82 4.13 0.84
C SER A 268 33.40 3.22 1.94
N ASP A 269 32.55 2.51 2.67
CA ASP A 269 32.97 1.55 3.70
C ASP A 269 33.54 0.25 3.13
N LEU A 270 33.04 -0.23 1.99
CA LEU A 270 33.71 -1.32 1.25
C LEU A 270 35.08 -0.89 0.73
N GLN A 271 35.20 0.35 0.25
CA GLN A 271 36.47 0.85 -0.28
C GLN A 271 37.55 0.88 0.81
N LYS A 272 37.22 1.29 2.05
CA LYS A 272 38.16 1.24 3.19
C LYS A 272 38.69 -0.18 3.44
N LYS A 273 37.94 -1.22 3.05
CA LYS A 273 38.32 -2.64 3.17
C LYS A 273 39.02 -3.19 1.91
N ASN A 274 39.31 -2.34 0.92
CA ASN A 274 39.80 -2.70 -0.43
C ASN A 274 38.85 -3.62 -1.22
N ILE A 275 37.55 -3.41 -1.07
CA ILE A 275 36.50 -4.13 -1.81
C ILE A 275 35.86 -3.16 -2.81
N GLN A 276 35.83 -3.51 -4.09
CA GLN A 276 35.16 -2.72 -5.13
C GLN A 276 33.66 -3.05 -5.17
N CYS A 277 32.84 -2.05 -5.52
CA CYS A 277 31.40 -2.20 -5.65
C CYS A 277 30.95 -1.86 -7.09
N VAL A 278 30.16 -2.74 -7.70
CA VAL A 278 29.69 -2.60 -9.08
C VAL A 278 28.18 -2.76 -9.13
N LEU A 279 27.50 -1.84 -9.81
CA LEU A 279 26.08 -1.92 -10.12
C LEU A 279 25.89 -2.45 -11.54
N VAL A 280 24.98 -3.40 -11.69
CA VAL A 280 24.69 -4.06 -12.97
C VAL A 280 23.20 -3.99 -13.30
N ASN A 281 22.87 -3.93 -14.58
CA ASN A 281 21.51 -4.04 -15.11
C ASN A 281 20.55 -2.98 -14.51
N CYS A 282 21.03 -1.76 -14.31
CA CYS A 282 20.22 -0.67 -13.78
C CYS A 282 19.17 -0.21 -14.80
N GLN A 283 17.94 0.01 -14.34
CA GLN A 283 16.91 0.64 -15.17
C GLN A 283 17.27 2.11 -15.50
N PRO A 284 16.76 2.68 -16.61
CA PRO A 284 17.12 4.03 -17.04
C PRO A 284 16.81 5.12 -16.01
N GLN A 285 15.77 4.94 -15.20
CA GLN A 285 15.41 5.88 -14.14
C GLN A 285 16.47 5.89 -13.02
N VAL A 286 16.91 4.71 -12.59
CA VAL A 286 17.95 4.54 -11.58
C VAL A 286 19.30 5.06 -12.09
N LEU A 287 19.65 4.75 -13.34
CA LEU A 287 20.92 5.15 -13.95
C LEU A 287 21.09 6.69 -13.94
N LYS A 288 20.06 7.44 -14.34
CA LYS A 288 20.07 8.91 -14.29
C LYS A 288 20.31 9.48 -12.88
N ILE A 289 19.79 8.81 -11.85
CA ILE A 289 19.92 9.26 -10.47
C ILE A 289 21.33 8.96 -9.94
N VAL A 290 21.86 7.77 -10.23
CA VAL A 290 23.22 7.38 -9.84
C VAL A 290 24.28 8.23 -10.53
N GLU A 291 24.10 8.52 -11.82
CA GLU A 291 25.00 9.42 -12.57
C GLU A 291 25.01 10.83 -11.97
N ARG A 292 23.84 11.38 -11.62
CA ARG A 292 23.73 12.69 -10.94
C ARG A 292 24.36 12.68 -9.55
N ALA A 293 24.31 11.55 -8.85
CA ALA A 293 24.86 11.42 -7.52
C ALA A 293 26.39 11.38 -7.49
N ALA A 294 27.03 11.11 -8.64
CA ALA A 294 28.48 11.06 -8.83
C ALA A 294 29.20 10.32 -7.68
N ILE A 295 28.73 9.10 -7.38
CA ILE A 295 29.28 8.28 -6.31
C ILE A 295 30.70 7.86 -6.69
N LYS A 296 31.68 8.28 -5.87
CA LYS A 296 33.08 7.94 -6.09
C LYS A 296 33.28 6.42 -5.99
N ASN A 297 34.05 5.86 -6.92
CA ASN A 297 34.46 4.45 -6.93
C ASN A 297 33.33 3.42 -7.07
N LEU A 298 32.16 3.86 -7.55
CA LEU A 298 31.06 3.01 -7.96
C LEU A 298 31.10 2.85 -9.47
N GLN A 299 31.27 1.62 -9.96
CA GLN A 299 31.25 1.36 -11.40
C GLN A 299 29.87 0.90 -11.84
N LEU A 300 29.40 1.47 -12.95
CA LEU A 300 28.16 1.05 -13.61
C LEU A 300 28.53 0.16 -14.79
N LYS A 301 27.97 -1.05 -14.83
CA LYS A 301 28.13 -1.99 -15.94
C LYS A 301 26.77 -2.41 -16.49
N THR A 302 26.72 -2.68 -17.78
CA THR A 302 25.48 -3.07 -18.46
C THR A 302 25.16 -4.53 -18.25
N THR A 303 26.18 -5.40 -18.23
CA THR A 303 25.99 -6.85 -18.13
C THR A 303 26.76 -7.48 -16.98
N MET A 304 26.21 -8.59 -16.45
CA MET A 304 26.87 -9.38 -15.39
C MET A 304 28.21 -9.95 -15.84
N ARG A 305 28.39 -10.14 -17.15
CA ARG A 305 29.62 -10.65 -17.74
C ARG A 305 30.76 -9.62 -17.66
N GLU A 306 30.50 -8.39 -18.09
CA GLU A 306 31.46 -7.28 -17.96
C GLU A 306 31.84 -7.01 -16.48
N ALA A 307 30.89 -7.18 -15.56
CA ALA A 307 31.16 -7.02 -14.13
C ALA A 307 32.03 -8.15 -13.55
N MET A 308 31.90 -9.38 -14.08
CA MET A 308 32.76 -10.50 -13.71
C MET A 308 34.16 -10.39 -14.33
N GLU A 309 34.29 -9.83 -15.53
CA GLU A 309 35.58 -9.59 -16.19
C GLU A 309 36.48 -8.63 -15.37
N LEU A 310 35.90 -7.67 -14.65
CA LEU A 310 36.62 -6.81 -13.70
C LEU A 310 37.23 -7.59 -12.53
N ALA A 311 36.60 -8.69 -12.12
CA ALA A 311 37.14 -9.56 -11.09
C ALA A 311 38.39 -10.30 -11.58
N SER A 312 38.45 -10.63 -12.86
CA SER A 312 39.61 -11.27 -13.51
C SER A 312 40.71 -10.28 -13.94
N GLU A 313 40.38 -9.08 -14.42
CA GLU A 313 41.39 -8.05 -14.80
C GLU A 313 42.10 -7.47 -13.57
N GLY A 314 41.42 -7.43 -12.42
CA GLY A 314 42.06 -7.15 -11.13
C GLY A 314 43.10 -8.20 -10.72
N GLU A 315 43.04 -9.42 -11.28
CA GLU A 315 44.06 -10.46 -11.06
C GLU A 315 45.35 -10.15 -11.82
N GLU A 316 45.29 -9.73 -13.09
CA GLU A 316 46.49 -9.38 -13.88
C GLU A 316 47.22 -8.16 -13.31
N SER A 317 46.48 -7.15 -12.85
CA SER A 317 47.07 -5.94 -12.29
C SER A 317 47.66 -6.14 -10.87
N MET A 318 47.19 -7.13 -10.11
CA MET A 318 47.75 -7.47 -8.79
C MET A 318 48.95 -8.43 -8.88
N GLU A 319 49.00 -9.32 -9.88
CA GLU A 319 50.19 -10.14 -10.21
C GLU A 319 51.35 -9.27 -10.74
N VAL A 320 51.04 -8.22 -11.50
CA VAL A 320 52.05 -7.29 -12.01
C VAL A 320 52.64 -6.39 -10.90
N ILE A 321 51.88 -6.06 -9.86
CA ILE A 321 52.40 -5.26 -8.72
C ILE A 321 53.27 -6.09 -7.76
N VAL A 322 53.10 -7.43 -7.72
CA VAL A 322 53.94 -8.33 -6.90
C VAL A 322 55.24 -8.73 -7.60
N SER A 323 55.37 -8.56 -8.92
CA SER A 323 56.54 -9.01 -9.70
C SER A 323 57.63 -7.94 -9.95
N THR A 324 57.45 -6.67 -9.57
CA THR A 324 58.42 -5.61 -9.88
C THR A 324 59.39 -5.22 -8.75
N ASN A 325 59.56 -6.04 -7.71
CA ASN A 325 60.51 -5.73 -6.62
C ASN A 325 61.36 -6.94 -6.17
N SER A 326 62.06 -7.61 -7.09
CA SER A 326 63.37 -8.21 -6.76
C SER A 326 64.18 -8.57 -8.01
N THR A 327 65.02 -7.66 -8.48
CA THR A 327 66.15 -8.02 -9.36
C THR A 327 67.44 -7.34 -8.89
N GLY A 328 68.32 -8.15 -8.29
CA GLY A 328 69.78 -7.96 -8.28
C GLY A 328 70.45 -7.76 -6.91
N PRO A 329 71.68 -8.26 -6.68
CA PRO A 329 72.36 -9.39 -7.31
C PRO A 329 72.92 -10.43 -6.33
N THR A 330 73.21 -11.58 -6.92
CA THR A 330 74.08 -12.66 -6.45
C THR A 330 75.36 -12.19 -5.74
N LYS A 331 75.65 -12.78 -4.58
CA LYS A 331 77.02 -13.04 -4.12
C LYS A 331 77.18 -14.47 -3.64
N SER A 332 78.04 -15.17 -4.37
CA SER A 332 78.81 -16.33 -3.99
C SER A 332 79.63 -16.06 -2.72
N GLN A 333 79.72 -17.02 -1.80
CA GLN A 333 80.95 -17.72 -1.39
C GLN A 333 80.74 -18.47 -0.05
N THR A 334 81.14 -19.75 -0.09
CA THR A 334 81.69 -20.61 0.99
C THR A 334 80.94 -20.78 2.30
#